data_AF-A0A0C7QY90-F1
#
_entry.id   AF-A0A0C7QY90-F1
#
_cell.length_a   1.000
_cell.length_b   1.000
_cell.length_c   1.000
_cell.angle_alpha   90.00
_cell.angle_beta   90.00
_cell.angle_gamma   90.00
#
_symmetry.space_group_name_H-M   'P 1'
#
loop_
_entity.id
_entity.type
_entity.pdbx_description
1 polymer ?
#
loop_
_entity_poly.entity_id
_entity_poly.type
_entity_poly.pdbx_seq_one_letter_code
_entity_poly.pdbx_strand_id
1 'polypeptide(L)' 'MDKNTLAHELAIKYTFENFDFKTNSPEDLLKFYQETHDKIYNVLKDQDAKRSEESLNQVLNSKVYTY' A
#
# COMPACT_ATOMS: atom_id res chain seq x y z
N MET A 1 7.58 9.43 -5.91
CA MET A 1 6.98 9.47 -4.56
C MET A 1 7.24 8.12 -3.92
N ASP A 2 7.78 8.10 -2.70
CA ASP A 2 8.04 6.83 -2.00
C ASP A 2 6.72 6.21 -1.45
N LYS A 3 6.74 4.91 -1.17
CA LYS A 3 5.56 4.16 -0.71
C LYS A 3 5.02 4.64 0.64
N ASN A 4 5.89 5.11 1.52
CA ASN A 4 5.46 5.64 2.81
C ASN A 4 4.68 6.94 2.62
N THR A 5 5.17 7.84 1.77
CA THR A 5 4.46 9.08 1.43
C THR A 5 3.11 8.80 0.79
N LEU A 6 3.03 7.85 -0.16
CA LEU A 6 1.75 7.47 -0.77
C LEU A 6 0.79 6.82 0.22
N ALA A 7 1.29 5.91 1.07
CA ALA A 7 0.48 5.28 2.09
C ALA A 7 -0.04 6.30 3.11
N HIS A 8 0.79 7.27 3.51
CA HIS A 8 0.43 8.35 4.41
C HIS A 8 -0.70 9.23 3.85
N GLU A 9 -0.54 9.75 2.63
CA GLU A 9 -1.54 10.63 2.00
C GLU A 9 -2.89 9.92 1.82
N LEU A 10 -2.87 8.66 1.37
CA LEU A 10 -4.08 7.87 1.21
C LEU A 10 -4.70 7.53 2.57
N ALA A 11 -3.88 7.18 3.57
CA ALA A 11 -4.38 6.86 4.90
C ALA A 11 -5.08 8.06 5.55
N ILE A 12 -4.49 9.27 5.46
CA ILE A 12 -5.15 10.49 5.92
C ILE A 12 -6.51 10.63 5.23
N LYS A 13 -6.54 10.60 3.89
CA LYS A 13 -7.77 10.78 3.13
C LYS A 13 -8.86 9.79 3.54
N TYR A 14 -8.56 8.49 3.53
CA TYR A 14 -9.54 7.46 3.87
C TYR A 14 -9.96 7.51 5.35
N THR A 15 -9.05 7.89 6.25
CA THR A 15 -9.39 8.08 7.67
C THR A 15 -10.44 9.18 7.80
N PHE A 16 -10.20 10.37 7.25
CA PHE A 16 -11.14 11.49 7.37
C PHE A 16 -12.45 11.30 6.61
N GLU A 17 -12.44 10.55 5.51
CA GLU A 17 -13.65 10.26 4.73
C GLU A 17 -14.57 9.23 5.40
N ASN A 18 -14.03 8.33 6.23
CA ASN A 18 -14.77 7.17 6.76
C ASN A 18 -14.89 7.12 8.29
N PHE A 19 -14.14 7.95 9.02
CA PHE A 19 -14.19 7.97 10.47
C PHE A 19 -15.40 8.75 10.98
N ASP A 20 -16.20 8.14 11.85
CA ASP A 20 -17.30 8.84 12.51
C ASP A 20 -16.80 9.60 13.75
N PHE A 21 -16.59 10.90 13.59
CA PHE A 21 -16.15 11.81 14.66
C PHE A 21 -17.19 12.05 15.76
N LYS A 22 -18.47 11.68 15.55
CA LYS A 22 -19.53 11.93 16.54
C LYS A 22 -19.60 10.83 17.58
N THR A 23 -19.23 9.60 17.22
CA THR A 23 -19.40 8.42 18.06
C THR A 23 -18.08 7.88 18.61
N ASN A 24 -16.96 8.22 17.98
CA ASN A 24 -15.66 7.63 18.30
C ASN A 24 -14.71 8.64 18.94
N SER A 25 -13.74 8.12 19.69
CA SER A 25 -12.74 8.92 20.40
C SER A 25 -11.55 9.32 19.52
N PRO A 26 -10.74 10.31 19.92
CA PRO A 26 -9.47 10.60 19.27
C PRO A 26 -8.50 9.40 19.22
N GLU A 27 -8.55 8.51 20.23
CA GLU A 27 -7.77 7.29 20.26
C GLU A 27 -8.22 6.31 19.17
N ASP A 28 -9.54 6.20 18.94
CA ASP A 28 -10.09 5.41 17.84
C ASP A 28 -9.69 5.97 16.48
N LEU A 29 -9.60 7.30 16.34
CA LEU A 29 -9.13 7.96 15.11
C LEU A 29 -7.68 7.59 14.81
N LEU A 30 -6.80 7.66 15.82
CA LEU A 30 -5.39 7.30 15.69
C LEU A 30 -5.23 5.83 15.29
N LYS A 31 -6.01 4.95 15.93
CA LYS A 31 -6.01 3.53 15.61
C LYS A 31 -6.51 3.26 14.19
N PHE A 32 -7.62 3.87 13.81
CA PHE A 32 -8.19 3.72 12.46
C PHE A 32 -7.22 4.20 11.38
N TYR A 33 -6.54 5.33 11.63
CA TYR A 33 -5.48 5.83 10.75
C TYR A 33 -4.31 4.84 10.63
N GLN A 34 -3.79 4.34 11.75
CA GLN A 34 -2.66 3.39 11.75
C GLN A 34 -3.02 2.10 11.00
N GLU A 35 -4.20 1.53 11.27
CA GLU A 35 -4.68 0.33 10.58
C GLU A 35 -4.86 0.58 9.08
N THR A 36 -5.38 1.74 8.69
CA THR A 36 -5.58 2.11 7.30
C THR A 36 -4.24 2.29 6.58
N HIS A 37 -3.29 2.98 7.22
CA HIS A 37 -1.94 3.17 6.73
C HIS A 37 -1.24 1.83 6.48
N ASP A 38 -1.23 0.94 7.46
CA ASP A 38 -0.53 -0.35 7.37
C ASP A 38 -1.12 -1.24 6.28
N LYS A 39 -2.45 -1.24 6.13
CA LYS A 39 -3.12 -1.95 5.02
C LYS A 39 -2.68 -1.42 3.66
N ILE A 40 -2.69 -0.09 3.46
CA ILE A 40 -2.30 0.52 2.19
C ILE A 40 -0.83 0.26 1.90
N TYR A 41 0.04 0.45 2.88
CA TYR A 41 1.48 0.22 2.74
C TYR A 41 1.78 -1.23 2.34
N ASN A 42 1.12 -2.21 2.98
CA ASN A 42 1.30 -3.62 2.65
C ASN A 42 0.83 -3.94 1.22
N VAL A 43 -0.31 -3.39 0.80
CA VAL A 43 -0.78 -3.54 -0.60
C VAL A 43 0.24 -3.00 -1.59
N LEU A 44 0.78 -1.80 -1.35
CA LEU A 44 1.79 -1.20 -2.23
C LEU A 44 3.10 -2.02 -2.24
N LYS A 45 3.49 -2.57 -1.09
CA LYS A 45 4.67 -3.44 -0.96
C LYS A 45 4.48 -4.74 -1.75
N ASP A 46 3.32 -5.37 -1.66
CA ASP A 46 3.01 -6.62 -2.36
C ASP A 46 2.93 -6.41 -3.88
N GLN A 47 2.37 -5.28 -4.32
CA GLN A 47 2.34 -4.90 -5.73
C GLN A 47 3.75 -4.75 -6.31
N ASP A 48 4.65 -4.09 -5.59
CA ASP A 48 6.04 -3.96 -6.02
C ASP A 48 6.77 -5.31 -6.07
N ALA A 49 6.53 -6.19 -5.09
CA ALA A 49 7.11 -7.52 -5.08
C ALA A 49 6.67 -8.34 -6.30
N LYS A 50 5.36 -8.34 -6.61
CA LYS A 50 4.81 -9.00 -7.80
C LYS A 50 5.37 -8.43 -9.09
N ARG A 51 5.47 -7.10 -9.20
CA ARG A 51 6.03 -6.44 -10.38
C ARG A 51 7.50 -6.81 -10.60
N SER A 52 8.27 -6.92 -9.51
CA SER A 52 9.67 -7.37 -9.59
C SER A 52 9.78 -8.82 -10.03
N GLU A 53 8.91 -9.70 -9.54
CA GLU A 53 8.85 -11.11 -9.93
C GLU A 53 8.48 -11.26 -11.41
N GLU A 54 7.45 -10.54 -11.87
CA GLU A 54 7.05 -10.51 -13.29
C GLU A 54 8.19 -10.02 -14.19
N SER A 55 8.89 -8.96 -13.78
CA SER A 55 10.04 -8.45 -14.53
C SER A 55 11.18 -9.48 -14.59
N LEU A 56 11.46 -10.20 -13.50
CA LEU A 56 12.48 -11.24 -13.47
C LEU A 56 12.12 -12.40 -14.40
N ASN A 57 10.85 -12.85 -14.36
CA ASN A 57 10.34 -13.92 -15.20
C ASN A 57 10.39 -13.56 -16.69
N GLN A 58 10.11 -12.31 -17.07
CA GLN A 58 10.28 -11.84 -18.45
C GLN A 58 11.75 -11.89 -18.91
N VAL A 59 12.70 -11.49 -18.05
CA VAL A 59 14.14 -11.54 -18.37
C VAL A 59 14.62 -12.99 -18.49
N LEU A 60 14.18 -13.89 -17.62
CA LEU A 60 14.54 -15.30 -17.68
C LEU A 60 13.97 -15.97 -18.94
N ASN A 61 12.68 -15.75 -19.24
CA ASN A 61 12.03 -16.35 -20.40
C ASN A 61 12.57 -15.80 -21.72
N SER A 62 12.91 -14.51 -21.81
CA SER A 62 13.50 -13.94 -23.03
C SER A 62 14.90 -14.49 -23.36
N LYS A 63 15.67 -14.92 -22.35
CA LYS A 63 16.97 -15.59 -22.54
C LYS A 63 16.87 -17.04 -22.98
N VAL A 64 15.72 -17.70 -22.79
CA VAL A 64 15.49 -19.09 -23.20
C VAL A 64 15.27 -19.21 -24.72
N TYR A 65 14.83 -18.14 -25.39
CA TYR A 65 14.54 -18.14 -26.85
C TYR A 65 15.69 -17.65 -27.74
N THR A 66 16.90 -17.48 -27.19
CA THR A 66 18.09 -16.98 -27.94
C THR A 66 19.18 -18.04 -28.13
N TYR A 67 18.82 -19.28 -28.49
CA TYR A 67 19.77 -20.33 -28.91
C TYR A 67 19.44 -20.86 -30.30
#